data_AF-A0A2A6R0A3-F1
#
_entry.id   AF-A0A2A6R0A3-F1
#
_cell.length_a   1.000
_cell.length_b   1.000
_cell.length_c   1.000
_cell.angle_alpha   90.00
_cell.angle_beta   90.00
_cell.angle_gamma   90.00
#
_symmetry.space_group_name_H-M   'P 1'
#
loop_
_entity.id
_entity.type
_entity.pdbx_description
1 polymer ?
#
loop_
_entity_poly.entity_id
_entity_poly.type
_entity_poly.pdbx_seq_one_letter_code
_entity_poly.pdbx_strand_id
1 'polypeptide(L)'
;MTDITDAYFSNLIGRLETLKQVLAEPMAQAASVILDAARGDKRVYVFGTGHSHMLAEEVHYRAGGLAFTVPVLVGSAMLHEGAVISSVYERTQGLVRPMLERYGMQPGDVIIIASNSGVNAAPIEAADYAHEIGAKVIAITSIAYSAAIANGRRRLAVVADIVLDNGLPPGDAVLDLAGTGLRVGPVSTAVGVTVINAIFAEVASELSKSGDAPVYLSANMPGAAEINQKLVKKYRPRNPHL
;
A
#
# COMPACT_ATOMS: atom_id res chain seq x y z
N MET A 1 -16.02 26.28 10.26
CA MET A 1 -15.90 25.20 9.25
C MET A 1 -17.23 25.17 8.50
N THR A 2 -17.25 24.94 7.18
CA THR A 2 -18.52 24.76 6.45
C THR A 2 -19.08 23.36 6.75
N ASP A 3 -20.39 23.18 6.57
CA ASP A 3 -21.06 21.89 6.83
C ASP A 3 -20.43 20.73 6.03
N ILE A 4 -20.06 20.97 4.76
CA ILE A 4 -19.43 19.93 3.93
C ILE A 4 -18.00 19.60 4.37
N THR A 5 -17.23 20.58 4.86
CA THR A 5 -15.89 20.32 5.39
C THR A 5 -15.97 19.55 6.70
N ASP A 6 -16.89 19.94 7.59
CA ASP A 6 -17.11 19.21 8.86
C ASP A 6 -17.61 17.78 8.63
N ALA A 7 -18.52 17.60 7.66
CA ALA A 7 -18.99 16.29 7.23
C ALA A 7 -17.84 15.41 6.69
N TYR A 8 -16.87 15.99 5.96
CA TYR A 8 -15.70 15.24 5.49
C TYR A 8 -14.85 14.74 6.67
N PHE A 9 -14.50 15.62 7.61
CA PHE A 9 -13.71 15.25 8.78
C PHE A 9 -14.42 14.19 9.62
N SER A 10 -15.70 14.41 9.93
CA SER A 10 -16.52 13.46 10.69
C SER A 10 -16.61 12.11 10.00
N ASN A 11 -16.76 12.08 8.67
CA ASN A 11 -16.80 10.83 7.91
C ASN A 11 -15.47 10.07 7.96
N LEU A 12 -14.36 10.76 7.71
CA LEU A 12 -13.03 10.14 7.72
C LEU A 12 -12.67 9.63 9.12
N ILE A 13 -12.91 10.43 10.16
CA ILE A 13 -12.62 10.04 11.55
C ILE A 13 -13.45 8.81 11.94
N GLY A 14 -14.77 8.83 11.72
CA GLY A 14 -15.63 7.70 12.06
C GLY A 14 -15.28 6.41 11.30
N ARG A 15 -14.81 6.54 10.04
CA ARG A 15 -14.27 5.40 9.28
C ARG A 15 -13.00 4.84 9.91
N LEU A 16 -12.05 5.70 10.28
CA LEU A 16 -10.80 5.27 10.92
C LEU A 16 -11.06 4.59 12.28
N GLU A 17 -12.01 5.10 13.07
CA GLU A 17 -12.43 4.47 14.33
C GLU A 17 -13.00 3.06 14.12
N THR A 18 -13.86 2.92 13.11
CA THR A 18 -14.44 1.61 12.75
C THR A 18 -13.36 0.64 12.25
N LEU A 19 -12.52 1.10 11.32
CA LEU A 19 -11.47 0.29 10.71
C LEU A 19 -10.40 -0.13 11.71
N LYS A 20 -10.08 0.70 12.70
CA LYS A 20 -9.17 0.31 13.80
C LYS A 20 -9.63 -0.97 14.49
N GLN A 21 -10.93 -1.18 14.66
CA GLN A 21 -11.48 -2.39 15.27
C GLN A 21 -11.55 -3.54 14.27
N VAL A 22 -12.13 -3.29 13.09
CA VAL A 22 -12.37 -4.34 12.07
C VAL A 22 -11.05 -4.89 11.50
N LEU A 23 -10.04 -4.05 11.35
CA LEU A 23 -8.74 -4.45 10.81
C LEU A 23 -7.75 -4.90 11.89
N ALA A 24 -8.13 -4.99 13.17
CA ALA A 24 -7.19 -5.35 14.24
C ALA A 24 -6.50 -6.70 13.97
N GLU A 25 -7.25 -7.76 13.67
CA GLU A 25 -6.70 -9.08 13.37
C GLU A 25 -5.96 -9.10 12.02
N PRO A 26 -6.53 -8.61 10.89
CA PRO A 26 -5.79 -8.52 9.62
C PRO A 26 -4.49 -7.71 9.69
N MET A 27 -4.45 -6.61 10.45
CA MET A 27 -3.24 -5.82 10.66
C MET A 27 -2.21 -6.59 11.48
N ALA A 28 -2.62 -7.30 12.53
CA ALA A 28 -1.72 -8.15 13.31
C ALA A 28 -1.12 -9.29 12.46
N GLN A 29 -1.93 -9.92 11.60
CA GLN A 29 -1.45 -10.93 10.65
C GLN A 29 -0.45 -10.33 9.64
N ALA A 30 -0.76 -9.16 9.10
CA ALA A 30 0.15 -8.43 8.19
C ALA A 30 1.47 -8.07 8.89
N ALA A 31 1.41 -7.54 10.11
CA ALA A 31 2.59 -7.22 10.92
C ALA A 31 3.44 -8.46 11.20
N SER A 32 2.81 -9.59 11.55
CA SER A 32 3.51 -10.87 11.77
C SER A 32 4.27 -11.34 10.53
N VAL A 33 3.62 -11.36 9.36
CA VAL A 33 4.25 -11.80 8.11
C VAL A 33 5.39 -10.86 7.70
N ILE A 34 5.20 -9.55 7.88
CA ILE A 34 6.26 -8.56 7.61
C ILE A 34 7.43 -8.72 8.60
N LEU A 35 7.15 -9.00 9.86
CA LEU A 35 8.17 -9.20 10.89
C LEU A 35 9.03 -10.44 10.59
N ASP A 36 8.40 -11.53 10.16
CA ASP A 36 9.11 -12.75 9.74
C ASP A 36 9.98 -12.49 8.51
N ALA A 37 9.45 -11.76 7.52
CA ALA A 37 10.23 -11.31 6.36
C ALA A 37 11.43 -10.45 6.79
N ALA A 38 11.23 -9.45 7.65
CA ALA A 38 12.30 -8.60 8.14
C ALA A 38 13.40 -9.38 8.88
N ARG A 39 13.02 -10.34 9.73
CA ARG A 39 13.95 -11.23 10.45
C ARG A 39 14.74 -12.14 9.50
N GLY A 40 14.15 -12.51 8.36
CA GLY A 40 14.79 -13.27 7.29
C GLY A 40 15.60 -12.45 6.28
N ASP A 41 15.89 -11.16 6.56
CA ASP A 41 16.49 -10.19 5.62
C ASP A 41 15.78 -10.11 4.26
N LYS A 42 14.45 -10.21 4.29
CA LYS A 42 13.58 -10.05 3.13
C LYS A 42 13.12 -8.60 2.98
N ARG A 43 12.41 -8.32 1.89
CA ARG A 43 11.90 -6.98 1.56
C ARG A 43 10.38 -6.96 1.57
N VAL A 44 9.84 -5.77 1.81
CA VAL A 44 8.40 -5.49 1.66
C VAL A 44 8.24 -4.57 0.46
N TYR A 45 7.77 -5.12 -0.65
CA TYR A 45 7.43 -4.36 -1.83
C TYR A 45 6.05 -3.74 -1.66
N VAL A 46 5.84 -2.51 -2.14
CA VAL A 46 4.52 -1.89 -2.15
C VAL A 46 4.19 -1.43 -3.55
N PHE A 47 3.04 -1.85 -4.06
CA PHE A 47 2.60 -1.61 -5.43
C PHE A 47 1.17 -1.07 -5.47
N GLY A 48 0.94 -0.13 -6.39
CA GLY A 48 -0.39 0.37 -6.71
C GLY A 48 -0.34 1.15 -8.03
N THR A 49 -1.49 1.24 -8.71
CA THR A 49 -1.67 2.04 -9.93
C THR A 49 -2.57 3.24 -9.64
N GLY A 50 -2.55 4.25 -10.50
CA GLY A 50 -3.32 5.47 -10.30
C GLY A 50 -2.99 6.12 -8.95
N HIS A 51 -3.96 6.60 -8.18
CA HIS A 51 -3.70 7.18 -6.85
C HIS A 51 -3.15 6.18 -5.84
N SER A 52 -3.39 4.87 -6.00
CA SER A 52 -2.91 3.86 -5.06
C SER A 52 -1.38 3.72 -5.04
N HIS A 53 -0.66 4.21 -6.06
CA HIS A 53 0.81 4.26 -6.04
C HIS A 53 1.36 5.12 -4.88
N MET A 54 0.59 6.10 -4.39
CA MET A 54 1.01 6.96 -3.29
C MET A 54 1.28 6.18 -2.01
N LEU A 55 0.69 4.98 -1.83
CA LEU A 55 1.03 4.11 -0.69
C LEU A 55 2.44 3.52 -0.81
N ALA A 56 2.93 3.32 -2.04
CA ALA A 56 4.30 2.89 -2.26
C ALA A 56 5.29 4.01 -1.93
N GLU A 57 5.00 5.23 -2.38
CA GLU A 57 5.77 6.42 -2.03
C GLU A 57 5.72 6.69 -0.52
N GLU A 58 4.55 6.56 0.10
CA GLU A 58 4.34 6.85 1.52
C GLU A 58 5.30 6.10 2.41
N VAL A 59 5.69 4.87 2.08
CA VAL A 59 6.52 4.03 2.95
C VAL A 59 7.99 4.04 2.56
N HIS A 60 8.36 4.74 1.49
CA HIS A 60 9.71 4.74 0.97
C HIS A 60 10.54 5.94 1.46
N TYR A 61 11.76 5.66 1.91
CA TYR A 61 12.82 6.63 2.19
C TYR A 61 12.35 7.94 2.86
N ARG A 62 11.66 7.81 3.99
CA ARG A 62 11.16 8.93 4.79
C ARG A 62 11.51 8.78 6.26
N ALA A 63 11.48 9.89 6.99
CA ALA A 63 11.60 9.88 8.44
C ALA A 63 10.53 8.98 9.08
N GLY A 64 10.96 8.10 9.98
CA GLY A 64 10.10 7.10 10.63
C GLY A 64 9.78 5.87 9.77
N GLY A 65 10.21 5.83 8.51
CA GLY A 65 10.01 4.70 7.62
C GLY A 65 11.01 3.58 7.86
N LEU A 66 10.55 2.33 7.70
CA LEU A 66 11.40 1.13 7.75
C LEU A 66 12.18 0.99 6.44
N ALA A 67 13.50 0.82 6.54
CA ALA A 67 14.40 0.90 5.39
C ALA A 67 14.37 -0.33 4.45
N PHE A 68 13.69 -1.42 4.85
CA PHE A 68 13.51 -2.61 4.00
C PHE A 68 12.26 -2.55 3.11
N THR A 69 11.53 -1.43 3.10
CA THR A 69 10.43 -1.20 2.16
C THR A 69 10.97 -0.81 0.78
N VAL A 70 10.32 -1.31 -0.27
CA VAL A 70 10.71 -1.08 -1.66
C VAL A 70 9.49 -0.62 -2.46
N PRO A 71 9.47 0.61 -2.99
CA PRO A 71 8.33 1.10 -3.75
C PRO A 71 8.38 0.55 -5.17
N VAL A 72 7.29 -0.06 -5.60
CA VAL A 72 7.09 -0.43 -7.01
C VAL A 72 6.48 0.77 -7.73
N LEU A 73 7.33 1.54 -8.41
CA LEU A 73 7.00 2.77 -9.11
C LEU A 73 7.12 2.56 -10.62
N VAL A 74 5.99 2.68 -11.31
CA VAL A 74 5.90 2.57 -12.76
C VAL A 74 5.30 3.88 -13.28
N GLY A 75 6.12 4.72 -13.92
CA GLY A 75 5.74 6.08 -14.35
C GLY A 75 4.43 6.11 -15.14
N SER A 76 4.28 5.20 -16.10
CA SER A 76 3.08 5.07 -16.93
C SER A 76 1.85 4.56 -16.18
N ALA A 77 2.01 3.97 -15.00
CA ALA A 77 0.92 3.62 -14.09
C ALA A 77 0.63 4.72 -13.06
N MET A 78 1.47 5.75 -12.96
CA MET A 78 1.31 6.92 -12.10
C MET A 78 0.59 8.06 -12.84
N LEU A 79 0.35 9.17 -12.15
CA LEU A 79 -0.52 10.25 -12.65
C LEU A 79 0.25 11.33 -13.45
N HIS A 80 1.56 11.45 -13.24
CA HIS A 80 2.36 12.57 -13.74
C HIS A 80 2.73 12.46 -15.23
N GLU A 81 2.88 11.25 -15.78
CA GLU A 81 3.05 11.03 -17.22
C GLU A 81 1.70 11.06 -17.98
N GLY A 82 0.60 10.88 -17.25
CA GLY A 82 -0.77 11.06 -17.74
C GLY A 82 -1.77 10.15 -17.03
N ALA A 83 -2.72 10.74 -16.30
CA ALA A 83 -3.73 9.97 -15.54
C ALA A 83 -4.61 9.07 -16.43
N VAL A 84 -4.90 9.48 -17.67
CA VAL A 84 -5.67 8.67 -18.61
C VAL A 84 -4.86 7.47 -19.09
N ILE A 85 -3.57 7.64 -19.39
CA ILE A 85 -2.72 6.52 -19.81
C ILE A 85 -2.50 5.53 -18.67
N SER A 86 -2.42 6.00 -17.43
CA SER A 86 -2.40 5.13 -16.23
C SER A 86 -3.60 4.21 -16.14
N SER A 87 -4.80 4.70 -16.48
CA SER A 87 -6.01 3.87 -16.53
C SER A 87 -5.96 2.82 -17.64
N VAL A 88 -5.33 3.12 -18.78
CA VAL A 88 -5.10 2.15 -19.86
C VAL A 88 -4.08 1.10 -19.41
N TYR A 89 -2.98 1.53 -18.81
CA TYR A 89 -1.94 0.65 -18.27
C TYR A 89 -2.54 -0.35 -17.27
N GLU A 90 -3.31 0.13 -16.29
CA GLU A 90 -3.91 -0.72 -15.25
C GLU A 90 -4.77 -1.85 -15.82
N ARG A 91 -5.44 -1.61 -16.95
CA ARG A 91 -6.35 -2.58 -17.59
C ARG A 91 -5.64 -3.48 -18.59
N THR A 92 -4.44 -3.12 -19.05
CA THR A 92 -3.74 -3.85 -20.11
C THR A 92 -3.00 -5.04 -19.51
N GLN A 93 -3.35 -6.24 -19.98
CA GLN A 93 -2.70 -7.48 -19.56
C GLN A 93 -1.26 -7.56 -20.06
N GLY A 94 -0.40 -8.21 -19.27
CA GLY A 94 1.00 -8.50 -19.61
C GLY A 94 1.97 -7.36 -19.36
N LEU A 95 1.53 -6.20 -18.87
CA LEU A 95 2.42 -5.07 -18.59
C LEU A 95 3.09 -5.15 -17.22
N VAL A 96 2.46 -5.79 -16.23
CA VAL A 96 2.94 -5.74 -14.85
C VAL A 96 4.11 -6.68 -14.59
N ARG A 97 4.08 -7.90 -15.14
CA ARG A 97 5.14 -8.90 -14.91
C ARG A 97 6.54 -8.40 -15.31
N PRO A 98 6.78 -7.92 -16.54
CA PRO A 98 8.12 -7.45 -16.93
C PRO A 98 8.62 -6.29 -16.06
N MET A 99 7.69 -5.48 -15.53
CA MET A 99 8.04 -4.40 -14.60
C MET A 99 8.44 -4.93 -13.22
N LEU A 100 7.72 -5.91 -12.67
CA LEU A 100 8.04 -6.52 -11.38
C LEU A 100 9.30 -7.37 -11.41
N GLU A 101 9.64 -8.01 -12.54
CA GLU A 101 10.88 -8.78 -12.69
C GLU A 101 12.13 -7.93 -12.43
N ARG A 102 12.09 -6.64 -12.80
CA ARG A 102 13.19 -5.68 -12.55
C ARG A 102 13.47 -5.43 -11.06
N TYR A 103 12.51 -5.73 -10.19
CA TYR A 103 12.64 -5.52 -8.75
C TYR A 103 13.34 -6.68 -8.02
N GLY A 104 13.58 -7.81 -8.69
CA GLY A 104 14.34 -8.93 -8.13
C GLY A 104 13.74 -9.48 -6.83
N MET A 105 12.40 -9.59 -6.77
CA MET A 105 11.70 -10.22 -5.67
C MET A 105 12.15 -11.68 -5.51
N GLN A 106 12.20 -12.15 -4.27
CA GLN A 106 12.70 -13.46 -3.87
C GLN A 106 11.66 -14.20 -3.01
N PRO A 107 11.76 -15.54 -2.89
CA PRO A 107 10.95 -16.30 -1.96
C PRO A 107 11.06 -15.75 -0.52
N GLY A 108 9.92 -15.64 0.16
CA GLY A 108 9.82 -15.09 1.52
C GLY A 108 9.74 -13.56 1.61
N ASP A 109 9.87 -12.83 0.48
CA ASP A 109 9.49 -11.42 0.47
C ASP A 109 7.97 -11.24 0.62
N VAL A 110 7.55 -10.00 0.88
CA VAL A 110 6.14 -9.61 0.97
C VAL A 110 5.86 -8.55 -0.09
N ILE A 111 4.69 -8.60 -0.71
CA ILE A 111 4.15 -7.50 -1.50
C ILE A 111 2.83 -7.01 -0.89
N ILE A 112 2.73 -5.69 -0.70
CA ILE A 112 1.48 -5.01 -0.38
C ILE A 112 0.95 -4.41 -1.68
N ILE A 113 -0.25 -4.80 -2.10
CA ILE A 113 -0.91 -4.35 -3.31
C ILE A 113 -2.12 -3.48 -2.94
N ALA A 114 -2.07 -2.20 -3.30
CA ALA A 114 -3.16 -1.27 -3.11
C ALA A 114 -3.99 -1.11 -4.40
N SER A 115 -5.28 -1.44 -4.33
CA SER A 115 -6.24 -1.18 -5.41
C SER A 115 -7.66 -1.19 -4.84
N ASN A 116 -8.35 -0.04 -4.86
CA ASN A 116 -9.71 0.06 -4.33
C ASN A 116 -10.69 -0.87 -5.06
N SER A 117 -10.60 -0.89 -6.40
CA SER A 117 -11.50 -1.69 -7.22
C SER A 117 -11.04 -3.15 -7.29
N GLY A 118 -9.72 -3.40 -7.32
CA GLY A 118 -9.13 -4.73 -7.24
C GLY A 118 -9.51 -5.70 -8.37
N VAL A 119 -9.99 -5.23 -9.52
CA VAL A 119 -10.52 -6.11 -10.60
C VAL A 119 -9.79 -5.95 -11.95
N ASN A 120 -8.87 -5.02 -12.05
CA ASN A 120 -8.13 -4.76 -13.29
C ASN A 120 -6.91 -5.68 -13.40
N ALA A 121 -6.32 -5.77 -14.59
CA ALA A 121 -5.21 -6.68 -14.88
C ALA A 121 -4.02 -6.45 -13.95
N ALA A 122 -3.62 -5.19 -13.76
CA ALA A 122 -2.40 -4.86 -13.02
C ALA A 122 -2.34 -5.38 -11.57
N PRO A 123 -3.31 -5.11 -10.68
CA PRO A 123 -3.28 -5.65 -9.31
C PRO A 123 -3.36 -7.19 -9.27
N ILE A 124 -4.08 -7.82 -10.21
CA ILE A 124 -4.20 -9.29 -10.28
C ILE A 124 -2.88 -9.93 -10.73
N GLU A 125 -2.26 -9.40 -11.79
CA GLU A 125 -0.97 -9.90 -12.29
C GLU A 125 0.16 -9.70 -11.27
N ALA A 126 0.12 -8.61 -10.50
CA ALA A 126 1.08 -8.40 -9.41
C ALA A 126 0.96 -9.48 -8.32
N ALA A 127 -0.27 -9.85 -7.95
CA ALA A 127 -0.52 -10.91 -6.98
C ALA A 127 -0.07 -12.28 -7.53
N ASP A 128 -0.47 -12.60 -8.76
CA ASP A 128 -0.10 -13.86 -9.41
C ASP A 128 1.43 -14.02 -9.52
N TYR A 129 2.14 -12.97 -9.96
CA TYR A 129 3.60 -12.98 -10.02
C TYR A 129 4.24 -13.19 -8.64
N ALA A 130 3.73 -12.50 -7.61
CA ALA A 130 4.27 -12.64 -6.26
C ALA A 130 4.10 -14.07 -5.72
N HIS A 131 2.96 -14.72 -5.97
CA HIS A 131 2.76 -16.13 -5.59
C HIS A 131 3.70 -17.07 -6.32
N GLU A 132 3.95 -16.86 -7.61
CA GLU A 132 4.92 -17.66 -8.38
C GLU A 132 6.34 -17.56 -7.80
N ILE A 133 6.73 -16.39 -7.30
CA ILE A 133 8.03 -16.16 -6.64
C ILE A 133 8.07 -16.77 -5.22
N GLY A 134 6.93 -17.11 -4.64
CA GLY A 134 6.83 -17.54 -3.23
C GLY A 134 6.88 -16.37 -2.24
N ALA A 135 6.43 -15.18 -2.68
CA ALA A 135 6.21 -14.03 -1.81
C ALA A 135 4.78 -14.04 -1.25
N LYS A 136 4.59 -13.41 -0.09
CA LYS A 136 3.27 -13.23 0.52
C LYS A 136 2.58 -11.99 -0.01
N VAL A 137 1.29 -12.09 -0.30
CA VAL A 137 0.48 -11.01 -0.87
C VAL A 137 -0.48 -10.44 0.19
N ILE A 138 -0.32 -9.15 0.49
CA ILE A 138 -1.24 -8.38 1.33
C ILE A 138 -1.99 -7.40 0.42
N ALA A 139 -3.31 -7.42 0.43
CA ALA A 139 -4.13 -6.48 -0.35
C ALA A 139 -4.70 -5.38 0.54
N ILE A 140 -4.58 -4.12 0.11
CA ILE A 140 -5.39 -3.00 0.62
C ILE A 140 -6.41 -2.66 -0.47
N THR A 141 -7.69 -2.97 -0.20
CA THR A 141 -8.75 -2.91 -1.22
C THR A 141 -10.11 -2.62 -0.57
N SER A 142 -11.13 -2.31 -1.37
CA SER A 142 -12.52 -2.25 -0.90
C SER A 142 -13.25 -3.49 -1.37
N ILE A 143 -13.71 -4.32 -0.43
CA ILE A 143 -14.51 -5.52 -0.79
C ILE A 143 -15.83 -5.08 -1.43
N ALA A 144 -16.47 -4.04 -0.89
CA ALA A 144 -17.73 -3.52 -1.39
C ALA A 144 -17.61 -2.97 -2.82
N TYR A 145 -16.57 -2.17 -3.10
CA TYR A 145 -16.32 -1.65 -4.44
C TYR A 145 -15.98 -2.80 -5.41
N SER A 146 -15.05 -3.66 -5.02
CA SER A 146 -14.64 -4.79 -5.86
C SER A 146 -15.82 -5.69 -6.23
N ALA A 147 -16.69 -6.02 -5.27
CA ALA A 147 -17.88 -6.82 -5.52
C ALA A 147 -18.88 -6.13 -6.47
N ALA A 148 -19.10 -4.82 -6.30
CA ALA A 148 -20.07 -4.07 -7.10
C ALA A 148 -19.72 -4.00 -8.59
N ILE A 149 -18.43 -4.05 -8.94
CA ILE A 149 -17.98 -3.88 -10.32
C ILE A 149 -17.30 -5.11 -10.91
N ALA A 150 -17.10 -6.19 -10.15
CA ALA A 150 -16.35 -7.36 -10.64
C ALA A 150 -16.92 -7.90 -11.95
N ASN A 151 -18.25 -8.03 -12.09
CA ASN A 151 -18.91 -8.54 -13.29
C ASN A 151 -18.26 -9.87 -13.78
N GLY A 152 -18.03 -10.80 -12.85
CA GLY A 152 -17.40 -12.10 -13.12
C GLY A 152 -15.87 -12.08 -13.20
N ARG A 153 -15.22 -10.91 -13.13
CA ARG A 153 -13.75 -10.81 -13.10
C ARG A 153 -13.18 -11.31 -11.77
N ARG A 154 -11.94 -11.80 -11.81
CA ARG A 154 -11.14 -12.08 -10.61
C ARG A 154 -10.99 -10.81 -9.77
N ARG A 155 -10.95 -10.98 -8.45
CA ARG A 155 -10.82 -9.89 -7.48
C ARG A 155 -9.54 -10.06 -6.67
N LEU A 156 -8.84 -8.95 -6.42
CA LEU A 156 -7.63 -8.91 -5.61
C LEU A 156 -7.87 -9.50 -4.21
N ALA A 157 -9.03 -9.19 -3.63
CA ALA A 157 -9.46 -9.74 -2.33
C ALA A 157 -9.62 -11.26 -2.30
N VAL A 158 -9.73 -11.94 -3.45
CA VAL A 158 -9.85 -13.41 -3.53
C VAL A 158 -8.49 -14.07 -3.71
N VAL A 159 -7.54 -13.35 -4.30
CA VAL A 159 -6.21 -13.91 -4.61
C VAL A 159 -5.21 -13.63 -3.50
N ALA A 160 -5.32 -12.52 -2.77
CA ALA A 160 -4.38 -12.16 -1.72
C ALA A 160 -4.40 -13.13 -0.51
N ASP A 161 -3.25 -13.32 0.14
CA ASP A 161 -3.13 -14.12 1.37
C ASP A 161 -3.79 -13.40 2.56
N ILE A 162 -3.64 -12.08 2.64
CA ILE A 162 -4.20 -11.22 3.69
C ILE A 162 -4.94 -10.06 3.03
N VAL A 163 -6.16 -9.78 3.48
CA VAL A 163 -6.98 -8.69 2.95
C VAL A 163 -7.24 -7.66 4.03
N LEU A 164 -6.80 -6.43 3.77
CA LEU A 164 -7.10 -5.22 4.53
C LEU A 164 -8.25 -4.50 3.82
N ASP A 165 -9.49 -4.85 4.17
CA ASP A 165 -10.68 -4.19 3.63
C ASP A 165 -10.79 -2.76 4.18
N ASN A 166 -10.55 -1.78 3.31
CA ASN A 166 -10.56 -0.37 3.69
C ASN A 166 -11.99 0.20 3.84
N GLY A 167 -13.03 -0.62 3.63
CA GLY A 167 -14.42 -0.26 3.92
C GLY A 167 -14.98 0.89 3.08
N LEU A 168 -14.31 1.24 1.98
CA LEU A 168 -14.74 2.33 1.12
C LEU A 168 -15.99 1.96 0.33
N PRO A 169 -16.90 2.93 0.08
CA PRO A 169 -18.01 2.70 -0.83
C PRO A 169 -17.52 2.55 -2.28
N PRO A 170 -18.30 1.91 -3.16
CA PRO A 170 -18.06 1.95 -4.60
C PRO A 170 -17.87 3.39 -5.09
N GLY A 171 -16.77 3.63 -5.82
CA GLY A 171 -16.42 4.94 -6.37
C GLY A 171 -15.55 5.83 -5.47
N ASP A 172 -15.26 5.44 -4.22
CA ASP A 172 -14.35 6.18 -3.31
C ASP A 172 -14.68 7.68 -3.21
N ALA A 173 -15.96 7.98 -2.98
CA ALA A 173 -16.43 9.32 -2.70
C ALA A 173 -17.50 9.21 -1.61
N VAL A 174 -17.35 9.97 -0.52
CA VAL A 174 -18.11 9.74 0.71
C VAL A 174 -19.17 10.78 1.00
N LEU A 175 -19.14 11.94 0.33
CA LEU A 175 -20.08 13.04 0.54
C LEU A 175 -20.94 13.26 -0.70
N ASP A 176 -22.24 13.43 -0.49
CA ASP A 176 -23.18 13.75 -1.57
C ASP A 176 -23.26 15.26 -1.79
N LEU A 177 -23.22 15.69 -3.05
CA LEU A 177 -23.50 17.08 -3.44
C LEU A 177 -24.99 17.24 -3.71
N ALA A 178 -25.70 17.80 -2.73
CA ALA A 178 -27.15 17.94 -2.73
C ALA A 178 -27.67 18.55 -4.06
N GLY A 179 -28.68 17.89 -4.63
CA GLY A 179 -29.33 18.33 -5.88
C GLY A 179 -28.58 18.01 -7.17
N THR A 180 -27.39 17.41 -7.13
CA THR A 180 -26.58 17.13 -8.33
C THR A 180 -26.45 15.64 -8.68
N GLY A 181 -26.68 14.74 -7.72
CA GLY A 181 -26.40 13.30 -7.86
C GLY A 181 -24.91 12.94 -7.87
N LEU A 182 -24.02 13.92 -7.72
CA LEU A 182 -22.57 13.72 -7.65
C LEU A 182 -22.11 13.47 -6.22
N ARG A 183 -20.99 12.75 -6.08
CA ARG A 183 -20.31 12.51 -4.80
C ARG A 183 -18.87 13.02 -4.84
N VAL A 184 -18.36 13.49 -3.71
CA VAL A 184 -16.99 14.01 -3.55
C VAL A 184 -16.33 13.50 -2.26
N GLY A 185 -15.06 13.87 -2.06
CA GLY A 185 -14.32 13.54 -0.85
C GLY A 185 -13.79 12.10 -0.91
N PRO A 186 -12.76 11.83 -1.71
CA PRO A 186 -12.08 10.54 -1.66
C PRO A 186 -11.35 10.38 -0.33
N VAL A 187 -11.39 9.17 0.22
CA VAL A 187 -10.75 8.89 1.52
C VAL A 187 -9.79 7.72 1.45
N SER A 188 -9.68 7.02 0.32
CA SER A 188 -8.83 5.83 0.21
C SER A 188 -7.37 6.08 0.53
N THR A 189 -6.82 7.22 0.11
CA THR A 189 -5.41 7.54 0.36
C THR A 189 -5.19 7.77 1.84
N ALA A 190 -6.02 8.59 2.50
CA ALA A 190 -5.91 8.85 3.93
C ALA A 190 -6.05 7.54 4.74
N VAL A 191 -7.08 6.75 4.45
CA VAL A 191 -7.31 5.45 5.10
C VAL A 191 -6.14 4.49 4.86
N GLY A 192 -5.70 4.33 3.61
CA GLY A 192 -4.61 3.44 3.24
C GLY A 192 -3.29 3.82 3.89
N VAL A 193 -2.95 5.11 3.88
CA VAL A 193 -1.76 5.67 4.55
C VAL A 193 -1.83 5.45 6.07
N THR A 194 -3.00 5.62 6.70
CA THR A 194 -3.15 5.36 8.13
C THR A 194 -2.94 3.88 8.46
N VAL A 195 -3.59 2.98 7.72
CA VAL A 195 -3.49 1.52 7.95
C VAL A 195 -2.05 1.03 7.75
N ILE A 196 -1.41 1.40 6.64
CA ILE A 196 -0.06 0.90 6.33
C ILE A 196 0.98 1.40 7.33
N ASN A 197 0.89 2.68 7.75
CA ASN A 197 1.78 3.22 8.78
C ASN A 197 1.53 2.60 10.17
N ALA A 198 0.28 2.28 10.52
CA ALA A 198 -0.02 1.60 11.78
C ALA A 198 0.64 0.21 11.84
N ILE A 199 0.54 -0.57 10.75
CA ILE A 199 1.21 -1.88 10.62
C ILE A 199 2.73 -1.71 10.73
N PHE A 200 3.32 -0.76 10.00
CA PHE A 200 4.78 -0.56 10.04
C PHE A 200 5.27 -0.03 11.38
N ALA A 201 4.46 0.75 12.11
CA ALA A 201 4.78 1.17 13.47
C ALA A 201 4.82 -0.03 14.44
N GLU A 202 3.88 -0.97 14.32
CA GLU A 202 3.89 -2.22 15.10
C GLU A 202 5.12 -3.07 14.77
N VAL A 203 5.44 -3.25 13.49
CA VAL A 203 6.64 -3.97 13.05
C VAL A 203 7.92 -3.31 13.61
N ALA A 204 8.03 -1.98 13.52
CA ALA A 204 9.17 -1.25 14.05
C ALA A 204 9.28 -1.41 15.57
N SER A 205 8.16 -1.36 16.28
CA SER A 205 8.08 -1.60 17.73
C SER A 205 8.60 -3.00 18.09
N GLU A 206 8.14 -4.04 17.38
CA GLU A 206 8.61 -5.42 17.62
C GLU A 206 10.11 -5.61 17.33
N LEU A 207 10.61 -5.07 16.21
CA LEU A 207 12.03 -5.12 15.86
C LEU A 207 12.90 -4.32 16.85
N SER A 208 12.35 -3.28 17.47
CA SER A 208 13.10 -2.46 18.44
C SER A 208 13.43 -3.22 19.73
N LYS A 209 12.66 -4.26 20.07
CA LYS A 209 12.89 -5.08 21.28
C LYS A 209 14.22 -5.83 21.24
N SER A 210 14.76 -6.10 20.05
CA SER A 210 16.12 -6.66 19.87
C SER A 210 17.18 -5.60 19.57
N GLY A 211 16.82 -4.31 19.53
CA GLY A 211 17.75 -3.18 19.32
C GLY A 211 18.05 -2.80 17.87
N ASP A 212 17.46 -3.48 16.88
CA ASP A 212 17.90 -3.42 15.48
C ASP A 212 16.81 -2.95 14.50
N ALA A 213 15.85 -2.14 14.95
CA ALA A 213 14.80 -1.59 14.08
C ALA A 213 15.42 -0.67 13.00
N PRO A 214 15.33 -1.01 11.70
CA PRO A 214 16.00 -0.27 10.63
C PRO A 214 15.17 0.94 10.19
N VAL A 215 15.02 1.93 11.07
CA VAL A 215 14.17 3.10 10.86
C VAL A 215 15.00 4.29 10.42
N TYR A 216 14.60 4.96 9.34
CA TYR A 216 15.22 6.21 8.91
C TYR A 216 14.94 7.34 9.89
N LEU A 217 15.97 8.13 10.20
CA LEU A 217 15.85 9.35 10.98
C LEU A 217 15.54 10.55 10.07
N SER A 218 14.82 11.54 10.61
CA SER A 218 14.68 12.83 9.93
C SER A 218 16.06 13.46 9.71
N ALA A 219 16.35 13.88 8.48
CA ALA A 219 17.69 14.31 8.06
C ALA A 219 18.29 15.45 8.90
N ASN A 220 17.45 16.26 9.54
CA ASN A 220 17.87 17.38 10.38
C ASN A 220 18.18 16.98 11.84
N MET A 221 17.97 15.72 12.22
CA MET A 221 18.23 15.24 13.58
C MET A 221 19.70 14.86 13.78
N PRO A 222 20.26 15.05 14.98
CA PRO A 222 21.61 14.58 15.31
C PRO A 222 21.77 13.08 15.01
N GLY A 223 22.88 12.69 14.38
CA GLY A 223 23.17 11.30 14.02
C GLY A 223 22.42 10.74 12.81
N ALA A 224 21.49 11.51 12.21
CA ALA A 224 20.69 11.04 11.08
C ALA A 224 21.53 10.67 9.85
N ALA A 225 22.55 11.46 9.52
CA ALA A 225 23.39 11.21 8.34
C ALA A 225 24.07 9.84 8.41
N GLU A 226 24.70 9.50 9.53
CA GLU A 226 25.41 8.23 9.71
C GLU A 226 24.45 7.03 9.70
N ILE A 227 23.35 7.12 10.46
CA ILE A 227 22.36 6.04 10.55
C ILE A 227 21.71 5.80 9.18
N ASN A 228 21.24 6.85 8.53
CA ASN A 228 20.57 6.73 7.23
C ASN A 228 21.53 6.21 6.15
N GLN A 229 22.80 6.64 6.15
CA GLN A 229 23.79 6.13 5.20
C GLN A 229 24.07 4.63 5.39
N LYS A 230 24.14 4.16 6.65
CA LYS A 230 24.26 2.71 6.95
C LYS A 230 23.06 1.93 6.42
N LEU A 231 21.84 2.44 6.63
CA LEU A 231 20.61 1.82 6.13
C LEU A 231 20.58 1.80 4.60
N VAL A 232 20.87 2.93 3.93
CA VAL A 232 20.98 3.00 2.46
C VAL A 232 21.97 1.96 1.93
N LYS A 233 23.16 1.87 2.53
CA LYS A 233 24.18 0.89 2.12
C LYS A 233 23.67 -0.55 2.26
N LYS A 234 22.95 -0.87 3.34
CA LYS A 234 22.39 -2.21 3.60
C LYS A 234 21.29 -2.58 2.60
N TYR A 235 20.37 -1.67 2.31
CA TYR A 235 19.15 -1.99 1.57
C TYR A 235 19.19 -1.70 0.06
N ARG A 236 20.10 -0.82 -0.41
CA ARG A 236 20.28 -0.47 -1.83
C ARG A 236 20.40 -1.68 -2.78
N PRO A 237 21.13 -2.77 -2.47
CA PRO A 237 21.25 -3.89 -3.41
C PRO A 237 19.93 -4.55 -3.82
N ARG A 238 18.86 -4.39 -3.02
CA ARG A 238 17.51 -4.92 -3.32
C ARG A 238 16.45 -3.82 -3.45
N ASN A 239 16.87 -2.56 -3.57
CA ASN A 239 15.97 -1.43 -3.78
C ASN A 239 16.55 -0.50 -4.86
N PRO A 240 16.03 -0.53 -6.10
CA PRO A 240 16.55 0.26 -7.21
C PRO A 240 16.31 1.78 -7.08
N HIS A 241 15.54 2.23 -6.07
CA HIS A 241 15.22 3.64 -5.83
C HIS A 241 16.08 4.30 -4.75
N LEU A 242 16.97 3.55 -4.09
CA LEU A 242 17.93 4.08 -3.14
C LEU A 242 19.22 4.52 -3.81
#